data_AF-A0A8C6Y0V9-F1
#
_entry.id   AF-A0A8C6Y0V9-F1
#
_cell.length_a   1.000
_cell.length_b   1.000
_cell.length_c   1.000
_cell.angle_alpha   90.00
_cell.angle_beta   90.00
_cell.angle_gamma   90.00
#
_symmetry.space_group_name_H-M   'P 1'
#
loop_
_entity.id
_entity.type
_entity.pdbx_description
1 polymer ?
#
loop_
_entity_poly.entity_id
_entity_poly.type
_entity_poly.pdbx_seq_one_letter_code
_entity_poly.pdbx_strand_id
1 'polypeptide(L)'
;DQFLQRYRVKDFSAHSRREGIGNVSDEIVPFFQKGKGKEGEIFFSLAKFYPVFHHHKIKIYAMDLRNTELPLEERAKAALYIGLLAYTGGVGAGNLSTQYIQDMVDILIMPDTSTKVRILVLKGLSSVCYINPVNQNEAKAHHLPEILLSYLEEDEDSAEADPDVVLVKFWVCYLMTVVCCNNMSYIRLFHEIGGQTLEKRLEYLSNMEWFGWPQNYATLMYIFMGYPSTEAYK
;
A
#
# COMPACT_ATOMS: atom_id res chain seq x y z
N ASP A 1 13.50 -16.85 7.00
CA ASP A 1 13.60 -16.14 5.72
C ASP A 1 12.88 -16.75 4.51
N GLN A 2 13.05 -18.01 4.13
CA GLN A 2 12.31 -18.58 2.97
C GLN A 2 10.77 -18.69 3.19
N PHE A 3 10.33 -18.85 4.44
CA PHE A 3 8.91 -18.93 4.78
C PHE A 3 8.18 -17.59 4.57
N LEU A 4 8.83 -16.47 4.90
CA LEU A 4 8.30 -15.11 4.71
C LEU A 4 8.29 -14.68 3.23
N GLN A 5 9.20 -15.19 2.40
CA GLN A 5 9.18 -14.95 0.95
C GLN A 5 8.03 -15.71 0.26
N ARG A 6 7.67 -16.92 0.71
CA ARG A 6 6.50 -17.65 0.19
C ARG A 6 5.17 -17.02 0.59
N TYR A 7 5.10 -16.37 1.76
CA TYR A 7 3.94 -15.59 2.18
C TYR A 7 3.79 -14.28 1.39
N ARG A 8 4.89 -13.54 1.17
CA ARG A 8 4.92 -12.29 0.37
C ARG A 8 4.28 -12.42 -1.02
N VAL A 9 4.50 -13.54 -1.70
CA VAL A 9 3.98 -13.74 -3.07
C VAL A 9 2.49 -14.12 -3.07
N LYS A 10 2.00 -14.82 -2.04
CA LYS A 10 0.60 -15.28 -2.00
C LYS A 10 -0.39 -14.17 -1.73
N ASP A 11 -0.07 -13.25 -0.82
CA ASP A 11 -0.98 -12.16 -0.44
C ASP A 11 -1.15 -11.16 -1.59
N PHE A 12 -0.06 -10.82 -2.28
CA PHE A 12 -0.12 -9.93 -3.44
C PHE A 12 -0.72 -10.61 -4.68
N SER A 13 -0.41 -11.88 -4.94
CA SER A 13 -0.94 -12.63 -6.08
C SER A 13 -2.45 -12.92 -5.97
N ALA A 14 -2.98 -13.07 -4.75
CA ALA A 14 -4.42 -13.19 -4.52
C ALA A 14 -5.13 -11.84 -4.80
N HIS A 15 -4.44 -10.74 -4.52
CA HIS A 15 -4.94 -9.39 -4.68
C HIS A 15 -4.97 -8.94 -6.16
N SER A 16 -3.91 -9.23 -6.94
CA SER A 16 -3.87 -8.90 -8.38
C SER A 16 -4.80 -9.74 -9.25
N ARG A 17 -5.08 -11.00 -8.89
CA ARG A 17 -5.94 -11.90 -9.68
C ARG A 17 -7.44 -11.60 -9.61
N ARG A 18 -7.90 -10.82 -8.63
CA ARG A 18 -9.34 -10.58 -8.41
C ARG A 18 -9.87 -9.28 -9.01
N GLU A 19 -9.03 -8.30 -9.32
CA GLU A 19 -9.45 -6.97 -9.80
C GLU A 19 -9.36 -6.77 -11.33
N GLY A 20 -9.29 -7.84 -12.12
CA GLY A 20 -9.26 -7.71 -13.60
C GLY A 20 -8.01 -7.00 -14.14
N ILE A 21 -7.04 -6.68 -13.30
CA ILE A 21 -5.67 -6.36 -13.68
C ILE A 21 -5.15 -7.65 -14.32
N GLY A 22 -5.06 -7.67 -15.66
CA GLY A 22 -4.59 -8.83 -16.42
C GLY A 22 -3.39 -9.46 -15.72
N ASN A 23 -3.43 -10.79 -15.62
CA ASN A 23 -2.50 -11.63 -14.86
C ASN A 23 -1.14 -10.93 -14.61
N VAL A 24 -0.99 -10.28 -13.46
CA VAL A 24 0.34 -9.85 -12.98
C VAL A 24 1.23 -11.10 -12.80
N SER A 25 0.60 -12.28 -12.67
CA SER A 25 1.29 -13.56 -12.86
C SER A 25 1.87 -13.71 -14.26
N ASP A 26 1.22 -13.38 -15.37
CA ASP A 26 1.74 -13.69 -16.71
C ASP A 26 2.87 -12.75 -17.15
N GLU A 27 2.97 -11.55 -16.57
CA GLU A 27 4.14 -10.67 -16.75
C GLU A 27 5.31 -11.02 -15.82
N ILE A 28 5.07 -11.73 -14.70
CA ILE A 28 6.09 -12.12 -13.71
C ILE A 28 6.47 -13.62 -13.80
N VAL A 29 5.61 -14.48 -14.35
CA VAL A 29 5.78 -15.94 -14.46
C VAL A 29 6.91 -16.38 -15.40
N PRO A 30 7.34 -15.64 -16.44
CA PRO A 30 8.53 -16.02 -17.20
C PRO A 30 9.81 -16.07 -16.34
N PHE A 31 9.83 -15.44 -15.17
CA PHE A 31 11.02 -15.32 -14.32
C PHE A 31 11.29 -16.52 -13.40
N PHE A 32 10.38 -17.50 -13.32
CA PHE A 32 10.61 -18.77 -12.64
C PHE A 32 10.80 -19.92 -13.64
N GLN A 33 11.76 -19.77 -14.57
CA GLN A 33 12.13 -20.92 -15.42
C GLN A 33 12.83 -22.00 -14.58
N LYS A 34 12.25 -23.20 -14.67
CA LYS A 34 12.67 -24.46 -14.07
C LYS A 34 13.98 -24.93 -14.70
N GLY A 35 15.11 -24.41 -14.23
CA GLY A 35 16.45 -24.87 -14.62
C GLY A 35 16.88 -26.06 -13.78
N LYS A 36 16.83 -27.28 -14.34
CA LYS A 36 17.51 -28.44 -13.76
C LYS A 36 19.02 -28.28 -13.97
N GLY A 37 19.78 -28.02 -12.91
CA GLY A 37 21.24 -28.23 -12.91
C GLY A 37 22.06 -27.22 -12.11
N LYS A 38 22.83 -27.73 -11.14
CA LYS A 38 23.92 -27.09 -10.36
C LYS A 38 23.51 -25.87 -9.53
N GLU A 39 22.79 -26.16 -8.45
CA GLU A 39 22.05 -25.21 -7.59
C GLU A 39 22.91 -24.27 -6.71
N GLY A 40 24.23 -24.47 -6.59
CA GLY A 40 25.07 -23.70 -5.66
C GLY A 40 25.62 -22.36 -6.19
N GLU A 41 26.12 -22.33 -7.44
CA GLU A 41 26.84 -21.15 -7.98
C GLU A 41 25.92 -20.16 -8.71
N ILE A 42 24.81 -20.64 -9.28
CA ILE A 42 23.83 -19.81 -9.99
C ILE A 42 23.02 -18.95 -9.00
N PHE A 43 22.75 -19.45 -7.79
CA PHE A 43 22.03 -18.71 -6.74
C PHE A 43 22.78 -17.47 -6.26
N PHE A 44 24.11 -17.55 -6.14
CA PHE A 44 24.95 -16.41 -5.74
C PHE A 44 25.10 -15.36 -6.84
N SER A 45 25.04 -15.77 -8.12
CA SER A 45 25.09 -14.86 -9.27
C SER A 45 23.77 -14.11 -9.48
N LEU A 46 22.63 -14.80 -9.35
CA LEU A 46 21.30 -14.19 -9.45
C LEU A 46 21.03 -13.21 -8.29
N ALA A 47 21.40 -13.56 -7.05
CA ALA A 47 21.19 -12.66 -5.90
C ALA A 47 21.91 -11.30 -6.02
N LYS A 48 22.97 -11.19 -6.85
CA LYS A 48 23.65 -9.92 -7.16
C LYS A 48 22.99 -9.13 -8.30
N PHE A 49 22.26 -9.78 -9.19
CA PHE A 49 21.61 -9.14 -10.34
C PHE A 49 20.23 -8.57 -9.98
N TYR A 50 19.51 -9.21 -9.06
CA TYR A 50 18.17 -8.82 -8.62
C TYR A 50 18.08 -7.40 -8.02
N PRO A 51 19.01 -6.95 -7.16
CA PRO A 51 18.96 -5.59 -6.60
C PRO A 51 19.09 -4.53 -7.70
N VAL A 52 20.06 -4.68 -8.60
CA VAL A 52 20.37 -3.67 -9.64
C VAL A 52 19.19 -3.46 -10.59
N PHE A 53 18.49 -4.53 -10.97
CA PHE A 53 17.34 -4.44 -11.86
C PHE A 53 16.18 -3.63 -11.25
N HIS A 54 15.80 -3.92 -10.00
CA HIS A 54 14.73 -3.19 -9.31
C HIS A 54 15.10 -1.72 -9.16
N HIS A 55 16.36 -1.40 -8.83
CA HIS A 55 16.82 -0.02 -8.69
C HIS A 55 16.73 0.74 -10.01
N HIS A 56 17.15 0.14 -11.12
CA HIS A 56 17.08 0.76 -12.44
C HIS A 56 15.63 1.04 -12.85
N LYS A 57 14.73 0.06 -12.66
CA LYS A 57 13.31 0.23 -12.98
C LYS A 57 12.61 1.24 -12.09
N ILE A 58 12.91 1.26 -10.79
CA ILE A 58 12.41 2.28 -9.86
C ILE A 58 12.81 3.68 -10.36
N LYS A 59 14.06 3.86 -10.82
CA LYS A 59 14.51 5.15 -11.37
C LYS A 59 13.77 5.55 -12.64
N ILE A 60 13.44 4.60 -13.52
CA ILE A 60 12.65 4.89 -14.73
C ILE A 60 11.25 5.35 -14.33
N TYR A 61 10.52 4.58 -13.52
CA TYR A 61 9.18 4.99 -13.08
C TYR A 61 9.20 6.27 -12.26
N ALA A 62 10.28 6.56 -11.53
CA ALA A 62 10.43 7.83 -10.84
C ALA A 62 10.53 9.03 -11.77
N MET A 63 11.07 8.87 -12.99
CA MET A 63 11.03 9.92 -14.00
C MET A 63 9.59 10.22 -14.42
N ASP A 64 8.78 9.18 -14.63
CA ASP A 64 7.36 9.32 -14.99
C ASP A 64 6.55 9.93 -13.84
N LEU A 65 6.75 9.47 -12.60
CA LEU A 65 6.10 10.00 -11.40
C LEU A 65 6.26 11.52 -11.27
N ARG A 66 7.48 12.00 -11.54
CA ARG A 66 7.87 13.42 -11.43
C ARG A 66 7.61 14.24 -12.69
N ASN A 67 7.19 13.60 -13.79
CA ASN A 67 6.96 14.29 -15.04
C ASN A 67 5.60 14.99 -15.03
N THR A 68 5.59 16.30 -14.84
CA THR A 68 4.37 17.12 -14.82
C THR A 68 3.67 17.24 -16.17
N GLU A 69 4.34 16.87 -17.26
CA GLU A 69 3.73 16.82 -18.60
C GLU A 69 2.88 15.55 -18.81
N LEU A 70 3.03 14.55 -17.93
CA LEU A 70 2.21 13.34 -17.99
C LEU A 70 0.87 13.53 -17.29
N PRO A 71 -0.20 12.89 -17.80
CA PRO A 71 -1.48 12.80 -17.09
C PRO A 71 -1.30 12.21 -15.68
N LEU A 72 -2.08 12.68 -14.72
CA LEU A 72 -1.99 12.26 -13.32
C LEU A 72 -2.16 10.74 -13.14
N GLU A 73 -3.01 10.10 -13.95
CA GLU A 73 -3.18 8.64 -13.94
C GLU A 73 -1.88 7.89 -14.29
N GLU A 74 -1.10 8.37 -15.27
CA GLU A 74 0.17 7.72 -15.64
C GLU A 74 1.23 7.90 -14.54
N ARG A 75 1.26 9.09 -13.92
CA ARG A 75 2.12 9.36 -12.75
C ARG A 75 1.75 8.45 -11.57
N ALA A 76 0.46 8.22 -11.35
CA ALA A 76 -0.04 7.32 -10.31
C ALA A 76 0.24 5.84 -10.60
N LYS A 77 0.18 5.40 -11.87
CA LYS A 77 0.65 4.06 -12.26
C LYS A 77 2.14 3.89 -11.96
N ALA A 78 2.94 4.91 -12.23
CA ALA A 78 4.36 4.89 -11.88
C ALA A 78 4.57 4.78 -10.35
N ALA A 79 3.78 5.50 -9.54
CA ALA A 79 3.79 5.35 -8.08
C ALA A 79 3.49 3.91 -7.63
N LEU A 80 2.45 3.29 -8.20
CA LEU A 80 2.13 1.88 -7.96
C LEU A 80 3.33 0.98 -8.27
N TYR A 81 3.92 1.09 -9.46
CA TYR A 81 5.03 0.22 -9.87
C TYR A 81 6.29 0.41 -9.02
N ILE A 82 6.60 1.63 -8.58
CA ILE A 82 7.67 1.88 -7.61
C ILE A 82 7.40 1.10 -6.32
N GLY A 83 6.17 1.15 -5.81
CA GLY A 83 5.76 0.39 -4.63
C GLY A 83 5.92 -1.12 -4.80
N LEU A 84 5.50 -1.67 -5.94
CA LEU A 84 5.65 -3.11 -6.21
C LEU A 84 7.11 -3.54 -6.25
N LEU A 85 7.96 -2.75 -6.91
CA LEU A 85 9.40 -3.02 -6.98
C LEU A 85 10.09 -2.86 -5.62
N ALA A 86 9.64 -1.94 -4.78
CA ALA A 86 10.12 -1.80 -3.41
C ALA A 86 9.77 -3.05 -2.57
N TYR A 87 8.52 -3.51 -2.69
CA TYR A 87 8.02 -4.69 -1.96
C TYR A 87 8.76 -5.98 -2.34
N THR A 88 8.98 -6.21 -3.64
CA THR A 88 9.62 -7.43 -4.15
C THR A 88 11.14 -7.36 -4.17
N GLY A 89 11.72 -6.15 -4.29
CA GLY A 89 13.15 -5.91 -4.43
C GLY A 89 13.94 -5.91 -3.11
N GLY A 90 13.27 -6.12 -1.97
CA GLY A 90 13.91 -6.20 -0.65
C GLY A 90 14.41 -4.85 -0.12
N VAL A 91 15.24 -4.89 0.93
CA VAL A 91 15.65 -3.69 1.69
C VAL A 91 16.31 -2.62 0.81
N GLY A 92 17.15 -3.01 -0.16
CA GLY A 92 17.80 -2.04 -1.05
C GLY A 92 16.80 -1.25 -1.90
N ALA A 93 15.85 -1.96 -2.54
CA ALA A 93 14.81 -1.32 -3.34
C ALA A 93 13.85 -0.49 -2.47
N GLY A 94 13.52 -0.99 -1.27
CA GLY A 94 12.71 -0.27 -0.29
C GLY A 94 13.36 1.03 0.19
N ASN A 95 14.68 1.04 0.42
CA ASN A 95 15.41 2.24 0.80
C ASN A 95 15.55 3.23 -0.37
N LEU A 96 15.66 2.73 -1.60
CA LEU A 96 15.67 3.61 -2.77
C LEU A 96 14.31 4.29 -2.95
N SER A 97 13.20 3.58 -2.69
CA SER A 97 11.86 4.13 -2.88
C SER A 97 11.47 5.20 -1.85
N THR A 98 12.17 5.29 -0.72
CA THR A 98 11.96 6.31 0.32
C THR A 98 11.93 7.72 -0.28
N GLN A 99 12.84 8.01 -1.22
CA GLN A 99 13.00 9.34 -1.82
C GLN A 99 11.84 9.78 -2.73
N TYR A 100 10.86 8.91 -2.97
CA TYR A 100 9.68 9.19 -3.78
C TYR A 100 8.38 9.23 -2.97
N ILE A 101 8.45 9.05 -1.65
CA ILE A 101 7.26 9.07 -0.79
C ILE A 101 6.58 10.43 -0.83
N GLN A 102 7.36 11.52 -0.76
CA GLN A 102 6.81 12.87 -0.88
C GLN A 102 6.08 13.05 -2.22
N ASP A 103 6.68 12.64 -3.35
CA ASP A 103 6.05 12.75 -4.67
C ASP A 103 4.70 12.00 -4.73
N MET A 104 4.60 10.85 -4.06
CA MET A 104 3.36 10.09 -3.95
C MET A 104 2.32 10.79 -3.07
N VAL A 105 2.75 11.33 -1.93
CA VAL A 105 1.90 12.10 -1.02
C VAL A 105 1.36 13.35 -1.70
N ASP A 106 2.21 14.07 -2.44
CA ASP A 106 1.83 15.27 -3.18
C ASP A 106 0.70 14.98 -4.17
N ILE A 107 0.71 13.82 -4.84
CA ILE A 107 -0.40 13.42 -5.72
C ILE A 107 -1.71 13.23 -4.95
N LEU A 108 -1.70 12.69 -3.73
CA LEU A 108 -2.92 12.50 -2.93
C LEU A 108 -3.59 13.85 -2.58
N ILE A 109 -2.81 14.90 -2.39
CA ILE A 109 -3.31 16.23 -2.00
C ILE A 109 -3.55 17.16 -3.19
N MET A 110 -3.24 16.73 -4.42
CA MET A 110 -3.51 17.54 -5.61
C MET A 110 -5.03 17.78 -5.78
N PRO A 111 -5.46 19.01 -6.10
CA PRO A 111 -6.85 19.29 -6.46
C PRO A 111 -7.32 18.38 -7.60
N ASP A 112 -8.61 18.04 -7.61
CA ASP A 112 -9.27 17.25 -8.66
C ASP A 112 -8.69 15.84 -8.88
N THR A 113 -7.95 15.32 -7.91
CA THR A 113 -7.41 13.96 -7.95
C THR A 113 -8.53 12.93 -7.87
N SER A 114 -8.76 12.19 -8.97
CA SER A 114 -9.82 11.18 -9.07
C SER A 114 -9.61 10.00 -8.13
N THR A 115 -10.69 9.31 -7.76
CA THR A 115 -10.69 8.10 -6.91
C THR A 115 -9.72 7.04 -7.43
N LYS A 116 -9.72 6.78 -8.74
CA LYS A 116 -8.81 5.85 -9.41
C LYS A 116 -7.34 6.21 -9.19
N VAL A 117 -6.98 7.48 -9.30
CA VAL A 117 -5.62 7.98 -9.04
C VAL A 117 -5.25 7.77 -7.57
N ARG A 118 -6.14 8.13 -6.64
CA ARG A 118 -5.93 7.93 -5.19
C ARG A 118 -5.65 6.46 -4.89
N ILE A 119 -6.46 5.54 -5.42
CA ILE A 119 -6.31 4.10 -5.22
C ILE A 119 -4.93 3.60 -5.69
N LEU A 120 -4.48 4.01 -6.88
CA LEU A 120 -3.16 3.61 -7.40
C LEU A 120 -2.02 4.08 -6.48
N VAL A 121 -2.10 5.32 -5.99
CA VAL A 121 -1.08 5.90 -5.12
C VAL A 121 -1.11 5.25 -3.73
N LEU A 122 -2.30 5.02 -3.16
CA LEU A 122 -2.46 4.32 -1.87
C LEU A 122 -1.91 2.88 -1.93
N LYS A 123 -2.16 2.16 -3.03
CA LYS A 123 -1.54 0.84 -3.31
C LYS A 123 -0.01 0.93 -3.34
N GLY A 124 0.52 1.95 -4.03
CA GLY A 124 1.96 2.23 -4.09
C GLY A 124 2.57 2.49 -2.71
N LEU A 125 2.02 3.44 -1.95
CA LEU A 125 2.45 3.80 -0.61
C LEU A 125 2.36 2.61 0.37
N SER A 126 1.30 1.81 0.29
CA SER A 126 1.17 0.59 1.10
C SER A 126 2.32 -0.38 0.84
N SER A 127 2.68 -0.56 -0.43
CA SER A 127 3.77 -1.45 -0.83
C SER A 127 5.14 -0.90 -0.42
N VAL A 128 5.36 0.42 -0.53
CA VAL A 128 6.58 1.11 -0.09
C VAL A 128 6.77 1.03 1.43
N CYS A 129 5.70 1.15 2.20
CA CYS A 129 5.74 1.18 3.67
C CYS A 129 5.71 -0.21 4.33
N TYR A 130 5.43 -1.27 3.56
CA TYR A 130 5.24 -2.62 4.10
C TYR A 130 6.48 -3.16 4.83
N ILE A 131 6.35 -3.37 6.15
CA ILE A 131 7.43 -3.84 7.04
C ILE A 131 8.72 -3.02 6.84
N ASN A 132 8.58 -1.71 6.61
CA ASN A 132 9.72 -0.81 6.44
C ASN A 132 9.57 0.44 7.34
N PRO A 133 10.08 0.39 8.58
CA PRO A 133 9.96 1.51 9.53
C PRO A 133 10.60 2.81 9.05
N VAL A 134 11.64 2.74 8.19
CA VAL A 134 12.25 3.94 7.60
C VAL A 134 11.24 4.63 6.70
N ASN A 135 10.61 3.88 5.79
CA ASN A 135 9.62 4.42 4.86
C ASN A 135 8.34 4.85 5.56
N GLN A 136 7.89 4.11 6.58
CA GLN A 136 6.77 4.54 7.41
C GLN A 136 7.07 5.90 8.05
N ASN A 137 8.23 6.06 8.70
CA ASN A 137 8.59 7.32 9.35
C ASN A 137 8.79 8.47 8.35
N GLU A 138 9.28 8.19 7.15
CA GLU A 138 9.36 9.19 6.08
C GLU A 138 7.96 9.63 5.65
N ALA A 139 7.03 8.70 5.43
CA ALA A 139 5.65 9.04 5.09
C ALA A 139 4.96 9.87 6.19
N LYS A 140 5.28 9.60 7.46
CA LYS A 140 4.83 10.40 8.60
C LYS A 140 5.35 11.83 8.54
N ALA A 141 6.61 12.01 8.16
CA ALA A 141 7.23 13.34 8.03
C ALA A 141 6.57 14.18 6.93
N HIS A 142 5.90 13.53 5.97
CA HIS A 142 5.12 14.18 4.91
C HIS A 142 3.61 14.22 5.22
N HIS A 143 3.20 14.19 6.49
CA HIS A 143 1.79 14.36 6.90
C HIS A 143 0.81 13.31 6.33
N LEU A 144 1.30 12.11 5.98
CA LEU A 144 0.43 11.02 5.54
C LEU A 144 -0.70 10.70 6.54
N PRO A 145 -0.48 10.64 7.88
CA PRO A 145 -1.56 10.37 8.84
C PRO A 145 -2.78 11.27 8.67
N GLU A 146 -2.55 12.58 8.56
CA GLU A 146 -3.58 13.60 8.44
C GLU A 146 -4.36 13.44 7.13
N ILE A 147 -3.66 13.16 6.03
CA ILE A 147 -4.27 12.90 4.72
C ILE A 147 -5.17 11.66 4.78
N LEU A 148 -4.68 10.57 5.38
CA LEU A 148 -5.45 9.34 5.51
C LEU A 148 -6.73 9.56 6.32
N LEU A 149 -6.67 10.31 7.42
CA LEU A 149 -7.86 10.64 8.19
C LEU A 149 -8.86 11.48 7.39
N SER A 150 -8.40 12.47 6.63
CA SER A 150 -9.32 13.28 5.81
C SER A 150 -10.11 12.43 4.80
N TYR A 151 -9.51 11.39 4.23
CA TYR A 151 -10.22 10.49 3.31
C TYR A 151 -11.24 9.57 4.00
N LEU A 152 -11.08 9.29 5.30
CA LEU A 152 -12.11 8.60 6.07
C LEU A 152 -13.30 9.51 6.38
N GLU A 153 -13.06 10.82 6.43
CA GLU A 153 -14.07 11.83 6.76
C GLU A 153 -14.87 12.29 5.54
N GLU A 154 -14.37 12.12 4.31
CA GLU A 154 -15.10 12.48 3.09
C GLU A 154 -16.52 11.88 3.09
N ASP A 155 -17.52 12.77 3.01
CA ASP A 155 -18.92 12.47 3.28
C ASP A 155 -19.48 11.42 2.30
N GLU A 156 -19.91 10.29 2.87
CA GLU A 156 -20.65 9.22 2.21
C GLU A 156 -21.80 8.74 3.10
N ASP A 157 -22.43 9.62 3.87
CA ASP A 157 -23.53 9.22 4.77
C ASP A 157 -24.85 8.94 3.98
N SER A 158 -24.75 8.55 2.70
CA SER A 158 -25.84 8.21 1.78
C SER A 158 -25.73 6.75 1.34
N ALA A 159 -26.86 6.06 1.26
CA ALA A 159 -26.97 4.67 0.77
C ALA A 159 -26.58 4.48 -0.71
N GLU A 160 -26.17 5.56 -1.40
CA GLU A 160 -25.79 5.62 -2.81
C GLU A 160 -24.32 6.01 -3.02
N ALA A 161 -23.49 5.90 -1.98
CA ALA A 161 -22.07 6.22 -2.05
C ALA A 161 -21.39 5.54 -3.25
N ASP A 162 -20.56 6.30 -3.97
CA ASP A 162 -19.81 5.82 -5.13
C ASP A 162 -18.92 4.65 -4.68
N PRO A 163 -19.07 3.44 -5.27
CA PRO A 163 -18.24 2.28 -4.92
C PRO A 163 -16.73 2.56 -4.95
N ASP A 164 -16.29 3.49 -5.80
CA ASP A 164 -14.88 3.88 -5.90
C ASP A 164 -14.40 4.70 -4.69
N VAL A 165 -15.26 5.50 -4.06
CA VAL A 165 -14.93 6.29 -2.86
C VAL A 165 -14.88 5.38 -1.63
N VAL A 166 -15.81 4.42 -1.49
CA VAL A 166 -15.72 3.36 -0.48
C VAL A 166 -14.41 2.57 -0.63
N LEU A 167 -14.02 2.25 -1.87
CA LEU A 167 -12.78 1.53 -2.14
C LEU A 167 -11.54 2.36 -1.73
N VAL A 168 -11.54 3.69 -1.88
CA VAL A 168 -10.50 4.56 -1.34
C VAL A 168 -10.40 4.38 0.18
N LYS A 169 -11.51 4.38 0.92
CA LYS A 169 -11.52 4.18 2.38
C LYS A 169 -10.98 2.81 2.78
N PHE A 170 -11.24 1.77 1.99
CA PHE A 170 -10.67 0.44 2.24
C PHE A 170 -9.14 0.44 2.10
N TRP A 171 -8.63 1.10 1.05
CA TRP A 171 -7.19 1.29 0.86
C TRP A 171 -6.54 2.15 1.94
N VAL A 172 -7.24 3.17 2.42
CA VAL A 172 -6.80 3.99 3.55
C VAL A 172 -6.64 3.13 4.81
N CYS A 173 -7.67 2.36 5.18
CA CYS A 173 -7.61 1.44 6.33
C CYS A 173 -6.48 0.39 6.19
N TYR A 174 -6.26 -0.13 4.98
CA TYR A 174 -5.13 -1.01 4.71
C TYR A 174 -3.79 -0.33 4.95
N LEU A 175 -3.59 0.86 4.36
CA LEU A 175 -2.35 1.63 4.52
C LEU A 175 -2.12 2.03 5.98
N MET A 176 -3.16 2.48 6.70
CA MET A 176 -3.13 2.75 8.13
C MET A 176 -2.64 1.54 8.93
N THR A 177 -3.16 0.35 8.63
CA THR A 177 -2.70 -0.91 9.25
C THR A 177 -1.21 -1.15 8.95
N VAL A 178 -0.80 -0.98 7.68
CA VAL A 178 0.59 -1.17 7.23
C VAL A 178 1.57 -0.23 7.94
N VAL A 179 1.23 1.06 8.08
CA VAL A 179 2.13 2.03 8.73
C VAL A 179 2.18 1.89 10.24
N CYS A 180 1.13 1.33 10.86
CA CYS A 180 1.11 1.00 12.29
C CYS A 180 1.88 -0.29 12.62
N CYS A 181 2.00 -1.23 11.67
CA CYS A 181 2.74 -2.48 11.87
C CYS A 181 4.20 -2.22 12.29
N ASN A 182 4.54 -2.65 13.51
CA ASN A 182 5.83 -2.43 14.18
C ASN A 182 6.20 -0.95 14.41
N ASN A 183 5.20 -0.05 14.44
CA ASN A 183 5.42 1.38 14.62
C ASN A 183 4.39 2.00 15.57
N MET A 184 4.63 1.85 16.88
CA MET A 184 3.76 2.40 17.93
C MET A 184 3.62 3.94 17.86
N SER A 185 4.57 4.63 17.22
CA SER A 185 4.48 6.09 17.07
C SER A 185 3.32 6.49 16.15
N TYR A 186 3.02 5.69 15.12
CA TYR A 186 1.87 5.90 14.24
C TYR A 186 0.55 5.66 14.97
N ILE A 187 0.48 4.60 15.78
CA ILE A 187 -0.73 4.28 16.55
C ILE A 187 -1.07 5.45 17.48
N ARG A 188 -0.08 5.94 18.23
CA ARG A 188 -0.25 7.11 19.11
C ARG A 188 -0.68 8.35 18.34
N LEU A 189 -0.06 8.60 17.19
CA LEU A 189 -0.37 9.75 16.36
C LEU A 189 -1.82 9.71 15.87
N PHE A 190 -2.26 8.60 15.25
CA PHE A 190 -3.65 8.46 14.82
C PHE A 190 -4.65 8.62 15.97
N HIS A 191 -4.33 8.13 17.16
CA HIS A 191 -5.16 8.36 18.35
C HIS A 191 -5.22 9.83 18.75
N GLU A 192 -4.08 10.55 18.66
CA GLU A 192 -3.98 11.98 19.00
C GLU A 192 -4.76 12.86 18.02
N ILE A 193 -4.58 12.64 16.70
CA ILE A 193 -5.19 13.51 15.68
C ILE A 193 -6.60 13.07 15.25
N GLY A 194 -6.94 11.78 15.35
CA GLY A 194 -8.23 11.25 14.89
C GLY A 194 -9.34 11.24 15.95
N GLY A 195 -8.98 11.16 17.25
CA GLY A 195 -9.91 11.23 18.37
C GLY A 195 -11.13 10.31 18.23
N GLN A 196 -12.30 10.81 18.64
CA GLN A 196 -13.58 10.08 18.54
C GLN A 196 -14.11 9.95 17.10
N THR A 197 -13.68 10.82 16.19
CA THR A 197 -14.10 10.75 14.78
C THR A 197 -13.55 9.50 14.14
N LEU A 198 -12.27 9.18 14.39
CA LEU A 198 -11.64 7.96 13.90
C LEU A 198 -12.34 6.70 14.43
N GLU A 199 -12.69 6.67 15.72
CA GLU A 199 -13.43 5.55 16.34
C GLU A 199 -14.73 5.26 15.58
N LYS A 200 -15.58 6.28 15.40
CA LYS A 200 -16.87 6.14 14.70
C LYS A 200 -16.70 5.72 13.24
N ARG A 201 -15.72 6.28 12.53
CA ARG A 201 -15.47 5.93 11.12
C ARG A 201 -14.95 4.50 10.97
N LEU A 202 -14.04 4.06 11.84
CA LEU A 202 -13.58 2.68 11.85
C LEU A 202 -14.69 1.70 12.26
N GLU A 203 -15.53 2.06 13.24
CA GLU A 203 -16.69 1.26 13.61
C GLU A 203 -17.64 1.07 12.42
N TYR A 204 -18.00 2.15 11.73
CA TYR A 204 -18.84 2.09 10.53
C TYR A 204 -18.22 1.21 9.44
N LEU A 205 -16.97 1.46 9.04
CA LEU A 205 -16.28 0.69 8.00
C LEU A 205 -16.06 -0.78 8.39
N SER A 206 -15.93 -1.07 9.69
CA SER A 206 -15.79 -2.44 10.19
C SER A 206 -17.07 -3.27 10.03
N ASN A 207 -18.23 -2.62 9.96
CA ASN A 207 -19.53 -3.26 9.77
C ASN A 207 -19.93 -3.40 8.29
N MET A 208 -19.16 -2.83 7.36
CA MET A 208 -19.38 -2.99 5.91
C MET A 208 -18.90 -4.36 5.41
N GLU A 209 -19.39 -4.76 4.24
CA GLU A 209 -18.89 -5.95 3.54
C GLU A 209 -17.61 -5.63 2.75
N TRP A 210 -16.53 -6.34 3.06
CA TRP A 210 -15.22 -6.18 2.41
C TRP A 210 -15.00 -7.27 1.35
N PHE A 211 -15.97 -7.42 0.43
CA PHE A 211 -15.90 -8.46 -0.60
C PHE A 211 -14.60 -8.34 -1.41
N GLY A 212 -13.93 -9.48 -1.64
CA GLY A 212 -12.67 -9.54 -2.40
C GLY A 212 -11.41 -9.29 -1.58
N TRP A 213 -11.50 -8.62 -0.42
CA TRP A 213 -10.36 -8.40 0.48
C TRP A 213 -10.06 -9.64 1.34
N PRO A 214 -8.79 -9.87 1.73
CA PRO A 214 -8.43 -11.02 2.57
C PRO A 214 -8.99 -10.93 3.99
N GLN A 215 -9.26 -9.71 4.47
CA GLN A 215 -9.80 -9.40 5.79
C GLN A 215 -10.36 -7.97 5.81
N ASN A 216 -11.16 -7.66 6.82
CA ASN A 216 -11.62 -6.30 7.09
C ASN A 216 -10.51 -5.51 7.82
N TYR A 217 -9.83 -4.61 7.10
CA TYR A 217 -8.72 -3.84 7.68
C TYR A 217 -9.20 -2.71 8.59
N ALA A 218 -10.45 -2.24 8.47
CA ALA A 218 -11.02 -1.32 9.45
C ALA A 218 -11.18 -1.99 10.81
N THR A 219 -11.63 -3.26 10.85
CA THR A 219 -11.69 -4.05 12.10
C THR A 219 -10.32 -4.19 12.75
N LEU A 220 -9.27 -4.49 11.97
CA LEU A 220 -7.92 -4.58 12.51
C LEU A 220 -7.41 -3.26 13.07
N MET A 221 -7.67 -2.17 12.36
CA MET A 221 -7.28 -0.84 12.82
C MET A 221 -8.05 -0.44 14.09
N TYR A 222 -9.35 -0.77 14.17
CA TYR A 222 -10.17 -0.56 15.36
C TYR A 222 -9.60 -1.30 16.58
N ILE A 223 -9.16 -2.55 16.39
CA ILE A 223 -8.49 -3.35 17.43
C ILE A 223 -7.11 -2.76 17.78
N PHE A 224 -6.32 -2.32 16.80
CA PHE A 224 -5.02 -1.69 17.03
C PHE A 224 -5.12 -0.39 17.84
N MET A 225 -6.22 0.34 17.69
CA MET A 225 -6.52 1.53 18.49
C MET A 225 -6.99 1.21 19.91
N GLY A 226 -7.32 -0.06 20.21
CA GLY A 226 -7.80 -0.48 21.52
C GLY A 226 -9.22 -0.01 21.82
N TYR A 227 -10.02 0.28 20.78
CA TYR A 227 -11.41 0.67 20.96
C TYR A 227 -12.26 -0.51 21.43
N PRO A 228 -13.27 -0.28 22.30
CA PRO A 228 -14.10 -1.34 22.86
C PRO A 228 -14.89 -2.03 21.74
N SER A 229 -14.82 -3.37 21.68
CA SER A 229 -15.61 -4.12 20.72
C SER A 229 -17.11 -4.01 21.04
N THR A 230 -17.92 -3.82 20.00
CA THR A 230 -19.38 -3.76 20.11
C THR A 230 -20.04 -5.11 20.38
N GLU A 231 -19.26 -6.20 20.41
CA GLU A 231 -19.72 -7.55 20.77
C GLU A 231 -20.17 -7.69 22.25
N ALA A 232 -20.03 -6.64 23.07
CA ALA A 232 -20.55 -6.64 24.44
C ALA A 232 -22.08 -6.44 24.55
N TYR A 233 -22.80 -6.21 23.44
CA TYR A 233 -24.26 -5.99 23.43
C TYR A 233 -25.00 -6.66 22.26
N LYS A 234 -24.66 -7.92 21.92
CA LYS A 234 -25.52 -8.80 21.11
C LYS A 234 -25.70 -10.14 21.81
#